data_AF-A0A7X2CIL8-F1
#
_entry.id   AF-A0A7X2CIL8-F1
#
_cell.length_a   1.000
_cell.length_b   1.000
_cell.length_c   1.000
_cell.angle_alpha   90.00
_cell.angle_beta   90.00
_cell.angle_gamma   90.00
#
_symmetry.space_group_name_H-M   'P 1'
#
loop_
_entity.id
_entity.type
_entity.pdbx_description
1 polymer ?
#
loop_
_entity_poly.entity_id
_entity_poly.type
_entity_poly.pdbx_seq_one_letter_code
_entity_poly.pdbx_strand_id
1 'polypeptide(L)'
;MNLARLQQEFQNWLVNASDDSAALLGNHVAGLAVYQNNYRAQLVGCLEGAFPNLRQWLGDEAFLAACITHIDRHPPHAWTLDVYPAGLQKTLYEVFPDNPDVHELAWIEWSLSEAFVAADAAPLRMEALASVDWDTSRLRQIDALELHALQHLQHDGSFAGLCEFLVERLGEDEGISRAGELLAGWIGSELIVGVISD
;
A
#
# COMPACT_ATOMS: atom_id res chain seq x y z
N MET A 1 -26.08 16.26 -19.60
CA MET A 1 -25.25 15.64 -18.53
C MET A 1 -24.58 16.75 -17.74
N ASN A 2 -24.54 16.71 -16.40
CA ASN A 2 -23.70 17.64 -15.63
C ASN A 2 -22.24 17.12 -15.61
N LEU A 3 -21.29 17.96 -15.17
CA LEU A 3 -19.87 17.59 -15.18
C LEU A 3 -19.57 16.37 -14.30
N ALA A 4 -20.14 16.33 -13.09
CA ALA A 4 -19.92 15.23 -12.16
C ALA A 4 -20.35 13.87 -12.75
N ARG A 5 -21.51 13.82 -13.41
CA ARG A 5 -21.99 12.61 -14.07
C ARG A 5 -21.14 12.25 -15.28
N LEU A 6 -20.67 13.23 -16.07
CA LEU A 6 -19.75 12.96 -17.18
C LEU A 6 -18.43 12.35 -16.68
N GLN A 7 -17.88 12.87 -15.58
CA GLN A 7 -16.66 12.36 -14.96
C GLN A 7 -16.84 10.93 -14.43
N GLN A 8 -17.97 10.65 -13.77
CA GLN A 8 -18.30 9.31 -13.28
C GLN A 8 -18.43 8.30 -14.42
N GLU A 9 -19.17 8.63 -15.49
CA GLU A 9 -19.30 7.74 -16.65
C GLU A 9 -17.95 7.52 -17.34
N PHE A 10 -17.11 8.56 -17.44
CA PHE A 10 -15.78 8.43 -18.02
C PHE A 10 -14.85 7.54 -17.17
N GLN A 11 -14.87 7.70 -15.85
CA GLN A 11 -14.11 6.84 -14.93
C GLN A 11 -14.59 5.39 -15.01
N ASN A 12 -15.91 5.16 -14.98
CA ASN A 12 -16.49 3.83 -15.08
C ASN A 12 -16.12 3.15 -16.39
N TRP A 13 -16.14 3.90 -17.50
CA TRP A 13 -15.72 3.40 -18.81
C TRP A 13 -14.21 3.09 -18.86
N LEU A 14 -13.35 3.97 -18.32
CA LEU A 14 -11.90 3.74 -18.27
C LEU A 14 -11.55 2.41 -17.57
N VAL A 15 -12.19 2.14 -16.43
CA VAL A 15 -11.93 0.95 -15.62
C VAL A 15 -12.58 -0.30 -16.23
N ASN A 16 -13.86 -0.23 -16.62
CA ASN A 16 -14.65 -1.42 -16.96
C ASN A 16 -14.83 -1.67 -18.46
N ALA A 17 -14.37 -0.78 -19.34
CA ALA A 17 -14.62 -0.85 -20.78
C ALA A 17 -16.10 -0.96 -21.17
N SER A 18 -17.02 -0.45 -20.35
CA SER A 18 -18.47 -0.64 -20.53
C SER A 18 -18.98 0.03 -21.80
N ASP A 19 -19.59 -0.75 -22.70
CA ASP A 19 -20.24 -0.25 -23.92
C ASP A 19 -21.39 0.73 -23.60
N ASP A 20 -22.08 0.55 -22.48
CA ASP A 20 -23.15 1.45 -22.03
C ASP A 20 -22.59 2.84 -21.65
N SER A 21 -21.48 2.87 -20.91
CA SER A 21 -20.81 4.13 -20.57
C SER A 21 -20.17 4.76 -21.82
N ALA A 22 -19.64 3.96 -22.75
CA ALA A 22 -19.13 4.45 -24.03
C ALA A 22 -20.24 5.13 -24.86
N ALA A 23 -21.44 4.54 -24.91
CA ALA A 23 -22.59 5.12 -25.62
C ALA A 23 -23.02 6.48 -25.01
N LEU A 24 -22.93 6.62 -23.68
CA LEU A 24 -23.23 7.87 -22.97
C LEU A 24 -22.18 8.97 -23.20
N LEU A 25 -20.95 8.59 -23.54
CA LEU A 25 -19.85 9.51 -23.89
C LEU A 25 -19.89 9.97 -25.36
N GLY A 26 -20.77 9.38 -26.18
CA GLY A 26 -20.98 9.73 -27.59
C GLY A 26 -20.25 8.81 -28.57
N ASN A 27 -20.43 9.07 -29.87
CA ASN A 27 -20.06 8.15 -30.95
C ASN A 27 -18.57 8.23 -31.36
N HIS A 28 -17.66 8.28 -30.38
CA HIS A 28 -16.21 8.43 -30.57
C HIS A 28 -15.44 7.14 -30.24
N VAL A 29 -15.97 5.99 -30.65
CA VAL A 29 -15.48 4.64 -30.27
C VAL A 29 -13.98 4.47 -30.51
N ALA A 30 -13.44 4.94 -31.64
CA ALA A 30 -12.02 4.82 -31.94
C ALA A 30 -11.13 5.67 -31.01
N GLY A 31 -11.56 6.88 -30.65
CA GLY A 31 -10.83 7.74 -29.72
C GLY A 31 -10.86 7.19 -28.29
N LEU A 32 -12.02 6.65 -27.88
CA LEU A 32 -12.19 5.97 -26.61
C LEU A 32 -11.23 4.77 -26.49
N ALA A 33 -11.19 3.87 -27.48
CA ALA A 33 -10.25 2.74 -27.44
C ALA A 33 -8.78 3.17 -27.26
N VAL A 34 -8.34 4.25 -27.93
CA VAL A 34 -6.99 4.80 -27.76
C VAL A 34 -6.75 5.30 -26.33
N TYR A 35 -7.70 6.03 -25.74
CA TYR A 35 -7.59 6.51 -24.36
C TYR A 35 -7.49 5.37 -23.35
N GLN A 36 -8.28 4.32 -23.52
CA GLN A 36 -8.24 3.17 -22.63
C GLN A 36 -6.91 2.41 -22.73
N ASN A 37 -6.40 2.23 -23.95
CA ASN A 37 -5.09 1.61 -24.15
C ASN A 37 -3.98 2.45 -23.50
N ASN A 38 -4.01 3.77 -23.68
CA ASN A 38 -3.05 4.68 -23.04
C ASN A 38 -3.15 4.62 -21.51
N TYR A 39 -4.36 4.57 -20.97
CA TYR A 39 -4.58 4.42 -19.53
C TYR A 39 -3.95 3.13 -18.99
N ARG A 40 -4.23 1.98 -19.60
CA ARG A 40 -3.63 0.70 -19.18
C ARG A 40 -2.11 0.70 -19.34
N ALA A 41 -1.60 1.22 -20.46
CA ALA A 41 -0.16 1.31 -20.71
C ALA A 41 0.57 2.22 -19.69
N GLN A 42 -0.06 3.31 -19.27
CA GLN A 42 0.49 4.20 -18.23
C GLN A 42 0.55 3.51 -16.86
N LEU A 43 -0.47 2.74 -16.49
CA LEU A 43 -0.47 1.99 -15.24
C LEU A 43 0.58 0.87 -15.25
N VAL A 44 0.73 0.15 -16.36
CA VAL A 44 1.83 -0.81 -16.52
C VAL A 44 3.18 -0.10 -16.39
N GLY A 45 3.39 1.01 -17.09
CA GLY A 45 4.64 1.77 -16.99
C GLY A 45 4.93 2.29 -15.58
N CYS A 46 3.90 2.65 -14.82
CA CYS A 46 4.01 3.03 -13.42
C CYS A 46 4.53 1.85 -12.57
N LEU A 47 3.93 0.66 -12.73
CA LEU A 47 4.35 -0.55 -12.01
C LEU A 47 5.77 -0.98 -12.42
N GLU A 48 6.10 -0.92 -13.72
CA GLU A 48 7.46 -1.21 -14.21
C GLU A 48 8.51 -0.28 -13.62
N GLY A 49 8.19 1.00 -13.46
CA GLY A 49 9.08 1.99 -12.85
C GLY A 49 9.24 1.81 -11.33
N ALA A 50 8.19 1.35 -10.65
CA ALA A 50 8.20 1.11 -9.21
C ALA A 50 8.89 -0.20 -8.81
N PHE A 51 8.91 -1.20 -9.70
CA PHE A 51 9.35 -2.57 -9.39
C PHE A 51 10.40 -3.14 -10.36
N PRO A 52 11.51 -2.43 -10.65
CA PRO A 52 12.50 -2.87 -11.63
C PRO A 52 13.20 -4.20 -11.25
N ASN A 53 13.48 -4.45 -9.97
CA ASN A 53 14.16 -5.68 -9.54
C ASN A 53 13.20 -6.87 -9.59
N LEU A 54 11.97 -6.69 -9.12
CA LEU A 54 10.93 -7.70 -9.23
C LEU A 54 10.66 -8.07 -10.69
N ARG A 55 10.57 -7.09 -11.60
CA ARG A 55 10.41 -7.33 -13.03
C ARG A 55 11.57 -8.14 -13.60
N GLN A 56 12.81 -7.80 -13.23
CA GLN A 56 13.99 -8.56 -13.66
C GLN A 56 13.94 -10.01 -13.16
N TRP A 57 13.45 -10.24 -11.95
CA TRP A 57 13.38 -11.56 -11.33
C TRP A 57 12.26 -12.43 -11.92
N LEU A 58 11.07 -11.87 -12.12
CA LEU A 58 9.93 -12.57 -12.73
C LEU A 58 10.07 -12.76 -14.25
N GLY A 59 10.77 -11.85 -14.92
CA GLY A 59 10.77 -11.72 -16.37
C GLY A 59 9.58 -10.92 -16.90
N ASP A 60 9.75 -10.35 -18.10
CA ASP A 60 8.81 -9.37 -18.67
C ASP A 60 7.39 -9.90 -18.82
N GLU A 61 7.22 -11.14 -19.30
CA GLU A 61 5.90 -11.71 -19.59
C GLU A 61 5.09 -11.98 -18.32
N ALA A 62 5.71 -12.59 -17.30
CA ALA A 62 5.07 -12.89 -16.03
C ALA A 62 4.77 -11.61 -15.24
N PHE A 63 5.69 -10.64 -15.27
CA PHE A 63 5.48 -9.33 -14.64
C PHE A 63 4.31 -8.58 -15.31
N LEU A 64 4.25 -8.55 -16.64
CA LEU A 64 3.14 -7.92 -17.37
C LEU A 64 1.80 -8.56 -17.04
N ALA A 65 1.73 -9.90 -16.98
CA ALA A 65 0.51 -10.61 -16.60
C ALA A 65 0.04 -10.26 -15.17
N ALA A 66 0.98 -10.14 -14.23
CA ALA A 66 0.69 -9.68 -12.87
C ALA A 66 0.20 -8.23 -12.83
N CYS A 67 0.81 -7.33 -13.62
CA CYS A 67 0.37 -5.94 -13.74
C CYS A 67 -1.06 -5.84 -14.28
N ILE A 68 -1.39 -6.60 -15.34
CA ILE A 68 -2.75 -6.62 -15.91
C ILE A 68 -3.76 -7.07 -14.85
N THR A 69 -3.43 -8.15 -14.13
CA THR A 69 -4.29 -8.66 -13.05
C THR A 69 -4.47 -7.63 -11.93
N HIS A 70 -3.41 -6.91 -11.57
CA HIS A 70 -3.47 -5.85 -10.56
C HIS A 70 -4.35 -4.70 -11.03
N ILE A 71 -4.17 -4.20 -12.26
CA ILE A 71 -4.94 -3.11 -12.86
C ILE A 71 -6.43 -3.42 -12.89
N ASP A 72 -6.80 -4.66 -13.25
CA ASP A 72 -8.20 -5.08 -13.33
C ASP A 72 -8.86 -5.17 -11.95
N ARG A 73 -8.11 -5.54 -10.90
CA ARG A 73 -8.62 -5.71 -9.53
C ARG A 73 -8.53 -4.44 -8.69
N HIS A 74 -7.55 -3.58 -8.97
CA HIS A 74 -7.18 -2.43 -8.16
C HIS A 74 -7.03 -1.20 -9.07
N PRO A 75 -8.14 -0.54 -9.42
CA PRO A 75 -8.07 0.71 -10.15
C PRO A 75 -7.38 1.80 -9.30
N PRO A 76 -6.74 2.81 -9.94
CA PRO A 76 -6.21 3.98 -9.25
C PRO A 76 -7.30 4.67 -8.42
N HIS A 77 -6.97 4.98 -7.17
CA HIS A 77 -7.89 5.48 -6.16
C HIS A 77 -7.43 6.81 -5.54
N ALA A 78 -6.35 7.38 -6.04
CA ALA A 78 -5.79 8.65 -5.59
C ALA A 78 -5.57 9.60 -6.76
N TRP A 79 -5.34 10.88 -6.44
CA TRP A 79 -5.07 11.93 -7.43
C TRP A 79 -3.65 11.86 -8.02
N THR A 80 -2.75 11.06 -7.42
CA THR A 80 -1.39 10.80 -7.90
C THR A 80 -1.19 9.32 -8.21
N LEU A 81 -0.32 9.01 -9.17
CA LEU A 81 0.13 7.65 -9.45
C LEU A 81 1.24 7.19 -8.49
N ASP A 82 1.82 8.09 -7.68
CA ASP A 82 2.91 7.71 -6.77
C ASP A 82 2.48 6.65 -5.74
N VAL A 83 1.20 6.64 -5.36
CA VAL A 83 0.64 5.65 -4.42
C VAL A 83 0.07 4.42 -5.12
N TYR A 84 -0.03 4.44 -6.46
CA TYR A 84 -0.66 3.36 -7.22
C TYR A 84 0.03 2.00 -7.10
N PRO A 85 1.38 1.91 -7.07
CA PRO A 85 2.09 0.63 -6.89
C PRO A 85 1.74 -0.10 -5.59
N ALA A 86 1.23 0.62 -4.58
CA ALA A 86 0.89 0.05 -3.28
C ALA A 86 -0.19 -1.03 -3.43
N GLY A 87 0.15 -2.26 -3.01
CA GLY A 87 -0.78 -3.39 -3.04
C GLY A 87 -0.45 -4.43 -4.10
N LEU A 88 0.52 -4.19 -4.99
CA LEU A 88 0.95 -5.20 -5.97
C LEU A 88 1.39 -6.51 -5.29
N GLN A 89 2.05 -6.43 -4.13
CA GLN A 89 2.43 -7.60 -3.32
C GLN A 89 1.24 -8.50 -2.97
N LYS A 90 0.05 -7.94 -2.70
CA LYS A 90 -1.16 -8.73 -2.44
C LYS A 90 -1.63 -9.46 -3.69
N THR A 91 -1.55 -8.79 -4.85
CA THR A 91 -1.87 -9.42 -6.13
C THR A 91 -0.90 -10.56 -6.44
N LEU A 92 0.40 -10.36 -6.19
CA LEU A 92 1.42 -11.39 -6.41
C LEU A 92 1.24 -12.60 -5.51
N TYR A 93 0.85 -12.39 -4.24
CA TYR A 93 0.51 -13.49 -3.33
C TYR A 93 -0.61 -14.38 -3.89
N GLU A 94 -1.61 -13.78 -4.55
CA GLU A 94 -2.71 -14.51 -5.16
C GLU A 94 -2.35 -15.15 -6.51
N VAL A 95 -1.54 -14.48 -7.32
CA VAL A 95 -1.16 -14.94 -8.68
C VAL A 95 -0.07 -16.02 -8.62
N PHE A 96 0.82 -15.96 -7.61
CA PHE A 96 1.95 -16.87 -7.44
C PHE A 96 1.97 -17.49 -6.03
N PRO A 97 0.93 -18.26 -5.65
CA PRO A 97 0.80 -18.79 -4.28
C PRO A 97 1.94 -19.76 -3.90
N ASP A 98 2.52 -20.45 -4.88
CA ASP A 98 3.62 -21.38 -4.67
C ASP A 98 5.02 -20.70 -4.66
N ASN A 99 5.09 -19.39 -4.94
CA ASN A 99 6.33 -18.61 -4.98
C ASN A 99 6.27 -17.41 -4.01
N PRO A 100 6.31 -17.64 -2.69
CA PRO A 100 6.19 -16.57 -1.70
C PRO A 100 7.28 -15.50 -1.86
N ASP A 101 8.49 -15.84 -2.27
CA ASP A 101 9.59 -14.89 -2.43
C ASP A 101 9.25 -13.70 -3.36
N VAL A 102 8.34 -13.91 -4.33
CA VAL A 102 7.89 -12.87 -5.28
C VAL A 102 7.19 -11.71 -4.58
N HIS A 103 6.26 -12.01 -3.69
CA HIS A 103 5.52 -10.96 -3.00
C HIS A 103 6.37 -10.29 -1.91
N GLU A 104 7.29 -11.04 -1.29
CA GLU A 104 8.27 -10.49 -0.35
C GLU A 104 9.22 -9.50 -1.05
N LEU A 105 9.73 -9.86 -2.23
CA LEU A 105 10.57 -8.96 -3.02
C LEU A 105 9.82 -7.68 -3.39
N ALA A 106 8.56 -7.79 -3.83
CA ALA A 106 7.71 -6.64 -4.10
C ALA A 106 7.53 -5.76 -2.85
N TRP A 107 7.28 -6.39 -1.70
CA TRP A 107 7.12 -5.67 -0.43
C TRP A 107 8.40 -4.93 -0.02
N ILE A 108 9.58 -5.56 -0.13
CA ILE A 108 10.87 -4.93 0.17
C ILE A 108 11.13 -3.75 -0.76
N GLU A 109 10.99 -3.96 -2.07
CA GLU A 109 11.27 -2.94 -3.07
C GLU A 109 10.34 -1.72 -2.91
N TRP A 110 9.05 -1.96 -2.66
CA TRP A 110 8.11 -0.88 -2.37
C TRP A 110 8.43 -0.16 -1.05
N SER A 111 8.73 -0.91 0.01
CA SER A 111 9.11 -0.34 1.32
C SER A 111 10.32 0.58 1.22
N LEU A 112 11.31 0.22 0.39
CA LEU A 112 12.48 1.06 0.13
C LEU A 112 12.10 2.34 -0.63
N SER A 113 11.20 2.26 -1.60
CA SER A 113 10.69 3.45 -2.30
C SER A 113 9.94 4.38 -1.37
N GLU A 114 9.12 3.85 -0.46
CA GLU A 114 8.40 4.67 0.52
C GLU A 114 9.37 5.29 1.53
N ALA A 115 10.36 4.53 2.00
CA ALA A 115 11.39 5.04 2.91
C ALA A 115 12.22 6.17 2.29
N PHE A 116 12.43 6.16 0.97
CA PHE A 116 13.19 7.21 0.27
C PHE A 116 12.54 8.60 0.35
N VAL A 117 11.21 8.65 0.40
CA VAL A 117 10.44 9.92 0.48
C VAL A 117 9.89 10.19 1.88
N ALA A 118 10.11 9.28 2.83
CA ALA A 118 9.71 9.44 4.22
C ALA A 118 10.58 10.50 4.94
N ALA A 119 10.07 11.03 6.05
CA ALA A 119 10.86 11.90 6.91
C ALA A 119 12.02 11.11 7.55
N ASP A 120 13.18 11.76 7.70
CA ASP A 120 14.34 11.16 8.36
C ASP A 120 14.01 10.68 9.78
N ALA A 121 14.35 9.43 10.07
CA ALA A 121 14.29 8.86 11.40
C ALA A 121 15.70 8.66 11.97
N ALA A 122 15.81 8.66 13.30
CA ALA A 122 17.08 8.35 13.95
C ALA A 122 17.50 6.90 13.60
N PRO A 123 18.68 6.67 12.99
CA PRO A 123 19.09 5.33 12.59
C PRO A 123 19.38 4.45 13.80
N LEU A 124 19.11 3.15 13.65
CA LEU A 124 19.52 2.14 14.63
C LEU A 124 21.05 2.09 14.71
N ARG A 125 21.57 1.95 15.93
CA ARG A 125 23.01 1.74 16.14
C ARG A 125 23.36 0.28 15.84
N MET A 126 24.57 0.05 15.34
CA MET A 126 25.05 -1.32 15.04
C MET A 126 25.02 -2.23 16.28
N GLU A 127 25.24 -1.67 17.47
CA GLU A 127 25.19 -2.43 18.72
C GLU A 127 23.79 -3.01 19.00
N ALA A 128 22.73 -2.31 18.58
CA ALA A 128 21.36 -2.78 18.74
C ALA A 128 21.05 -3.97 17.82
N LEU A 129 21.69 -4.04 16.65
CA LEU A 129 21.55 -5.15 15.71
C LEU A 129 22.33 -6.40 16.15
N ALA A 130 23.41 -6.23 16.92
CA ALA A 130 24.22 -7.35 17.40
C ALA A 130 23.48 -8.25 18.40
N SER A 131 22.47 -7.71 19.10
CA SER A 131 21.62 -8.46 20.04
C SER A 131 20.39 -9.10 19.39
N VAL A 132 20.16 -8.89 18.10
CA VAL A 132 19.00 -9.43 17.38
C VAL A 132 19.24 -10.91 17.09
N ASP A 133 18.29 -11.77 17.49
CA ASP A 133 18.25 -13.16 17.07
C ASP A 133 17.71 -13.24 15.63
N TRP A 134 18.61 -13.34 14.66
CA TRP A 134 18.27 -13.35 13.24
C TRP A 134 17.53 -14.61 12.80
N ASP A 135 17.57 -15.70 13.57
CA ASP A 135 16.87 -16.94 13.24
C ASP A 135 15.35 -16.81 13.46
N THR A 136 14.94 -15.98 14.43
CA THR A 136 13.53 -15.74 14.77
C THR A 136 13.02 -14.36 14.35
N SER A 137 13.91 -13.46 13.93
CA SER A 137 13.53 -12.08 13.58
C SER A 137 12.63 -12.01 12.35
N ARG A 138 11.78 -10.99 12.33
CA ARG A 138 10.91 -10.64 11.20
C ARG A 138 11.00 -9.14 10.97
N LEU A 139 11.05 -8.75 9.69
CA LEU A 139 10.91 -7.35 9.32
C LEU A 139 9.43 -7.07 9.05
N ARG A 140 8.95 -5.96 9.59
CA ARG A 140 7.59 -5.47 9.35
C ARG A 140 7.67 -3.98 9.04
N GLN A 141 6.97 -3.59 7.98
CA GLN A 141 6.82 -2.19 7.64
C GLN A 141 5.77 -1.59 8.56
N ILE A 142 6.05 -0.39 9.05
CA ILE A 142 5.10 0.40 9.81
C ILE A 142 4.93 1.74 9.12
N ASP A 143 3.71 2.26 9.14
CA ASP A 143 3.44 3.60 8.63
C ASP A 143 3.93 4.67 9.63
N ALA A 144 3.92 5.94 9.20
CA ALA A 144 4.35 7.04 10.04
C ALA A 144 3.46 7.23 11.28
N LEU A 145 2.17 6.88 11.22
CA LEU A 145 1.28 7.02 12.37
C LEU A 145 1.59 5.97 13.42
N GLU A 146 1.78 4.72 13.02
CA GLU A 146 2.16 3.60 13.87
C GLU A 146 3.54 3.83 14.51
N LEU A 147 4.51 4.37 13.76
CA LEU A 147 5.81 4.74 14.31
C LEU A 147 5.68 5.76 15.45
N HIS A 148 4.94 6.85 15.22
CA HIS A 148 4.73 7.86 16.27
C HIS A 148 3.94 7.29 17.45
N ALA A 149 2.98 6.41 17.20
CA ALA A 149 2.22 5.72 18.24
C ALA A 149 3.14 4.84 19.12
N LEU A 150 4.05 4.07 18.52
CA LEU A 150 5.05 3.27 19.24
C LEU A 150 6.00 4.15 20.06
N GLN A 151 6.47 5.27 19.49
CA GLN A 151 7.32 6.22 20.20
C GLN A 151 6.59 6.87 21.38
N HIS A 152 5.32 7.22 21.20
CA HIS A 152 4.48 7.77 22.26
C HIS A 152 4.31 6.74 23.40
N LEU A 153 3.98 5.50 23.07
CA LEU A 153 3.87 4.41 24.03
C LEU A 153 5.18 4.11 24.77
N GLN A 154 6.33 4.18 24.10
CA GLN A 154 7.63 4.02 24.75
C GLN A 154 7.95 5.14 25.75
N HIS A 155 7.45 6.35 25.49
CA HIS A 155 7.68 7.51 26.36
C HIS A 155 6.67 7.61 27.50
N ASP A 156 5.38 7.43 27.22
CA ASP A 156 4.27 7.61 28.16
C ASP A 156 3.85 6.31 28.88
N GLY A 157 4.03 5.16 28.23
CA GLY A 157 3.72 3.85 28.81
C GLY A 157 2.22 3.54 28.98
N SER A 158 1.32 4.48 28.64
CA SER A 158 -0.12 4.34 28.87
C SER A 158 -0.91 4.09 27.59
N PHE A 159 -1.81 3.11 27.64
CA PHE A 159 -2.80 2.91 26.58
C PHE A 159 -3.81 4.07 26.51
N ALA A 160 -4.12 4.70 27.65
CA ALA A 160 -4.99 5.88 27.65
C ALA A 160 -4.33 7.05 26.91
N GLY A 161 -3.04 7.30 27.15
CA GLY A 161 -2.27 8.32 26.44
C GLY A 161 -2.18 8.04 24.94
N LEU A 162 -1.99 6.76 24.55
CA LEU A 162 -2.05 6.36 23.14
C LEU A 162 -3.42 6.70 22.50
N CYS A 163 -4.52 6.36 23.16
CA CYS A 163 -5.86 6.66 22.66
C CYS A 163 -6.06 8.17 22.48
N GLU A 164 -5.67 8.98 23.47
CA GLU A 164 -5.75 10.45 23.38
C GLU A 164 -4.93 10.98 22.20
N PHE A 165 -3.68 10.53 22.05
CA PHE A 165 -2.80 10.90 20.94
C PHE A 165 -3.41 10.60 19.56
N LEU A 166 -4.06 9.43 19.40
CA LEU A 166 -4.69 9.05 18.14
C LEU A 166 -6.00 9.79 17.89
N VAL A 167 -6.79 10.04 18.93
CA VAL A 167 -8.02 10.86 18.83
C VAL A 167 -7.70 12.28 18.41
N GLU A 168 -6.63 12.89 18.93
CA GLU A 168 -6.21 14.23 18.51
C GLU A 168 -5.85 14.32 17.02
N ARG A 169 -5.39 13.22 16.42
CA ARG A 169 -4.90 13.17 15.04
C ARG A 169 -5.94 12.72 14.03
N LEU A 170 -6.81 11.79 14.42
CA LEU A 170 -7.78 11.12 13.53
C LEU A 170 -9.24 11.48 13.86
N GLY A 171 -9.50 12.12 15.00
CA GLY A 171 -10.84 12.26 15.55
C GLY A 171 -11.23 11.08 16.45
N GLU A 172 -12.34 11.23 17.19
CA GLU A 172 -12.72 10.33 18.28
C GLU A 172 -12.95 8.89 17.82
N ASP A 173 -13.89 8.67 16.90
CA ASP A 173 -14.26 7.33 16.45
C ASP A 173 -13.09 6.59 15.75
N GLU A 174 -12.45 7.26 14.79
CA GLU A 174 -11.32 6.68 14.04
C GLU A 174 -10.09 6.48 14.93
N GLY A 175 -9.81 7.42 15.82
CA GLY A 175 -8.68 7.35 16.75
C GLY A 175 -8.80 6.18 17.72
N ILE A 176 -9.98 5.98 18.32
CA ILE A 176 -10.24 4.84 19.22
C ILE A 176 -10.16 3.52 18.46
N SER A 177 -10.77 3.42 17.27
CA SER A 177 -10.71 2.21 16.45
C SER A 177 -9.25 1.86 16.09
N ARG A 178 -8.48 2.86 15.66
CA ARG A 178 -7.07 2.67 15.28
C ARG A 178 -6.20 2.28 16.48
N ALA A 179 -6.45 2.84 17.66
CA ALA A 179 -5.73 2.46 18.89
C ALA A 179 -5.92 0.97 19.22
N GLY A 180 -7.15 0.47 19.10
CA GLY A 180 -7.48 -0.93 19.31
C GLY A 180 -6.82 -1.86 18.29
N GLU A 181 -6.88 -1.50 17.00
CA GLU A 181 -6.21 -2.25 15.92
C GLU A 181 -4.70 -2.37 16.15
N LEU A 182 -4.05 -1.25 16.47
CA LEU A 182 -2.61 -1.22 16.73
C LEU A 182 -2.25 -2.07 17.94
N LEU A 183 -2.96 -1.92 19.06
CA LEU A 183 -2.71 -2.71 20.26
C LEU A 183 -2.87 -4.22 20.00
N ALA A 184 -3.95 -4.61 19.31
CA ALA A 184 -4.18 -6.01 18.94
C ALA A 184 -3.06 -6.55 18.04
N GLY A 185 -2.62 -5.75 17.06
CA GLY A 185 -1.49 -6.09 16.18
C GLY A 185 -0.17 -6.24 16.95
N TRP A 186 0.13 -5.34 17.88
CA TRP A 186 1.36 -5.40 18.68
C TRP A 186 1.38 -6.57 19.66
N ILE A 187 0.25 -6.89 20.30
CA ILE A 187 0.15 -8.09 21.16
C ILE A 187 0.29 -9.36 20.31
N GLY A 188 -0.41 -9.44 19.17
CA GLY A 188 -0.36 -10.59 18.29
C GLY A 188 1.00 -10.83 17.62
N SER A 189 1.84 -9.80 17.54
CA SER A 189 3.22 -9.87 17.03
C SER A 189 4.28 -9.89 18.14
N GLU A 190 3.87 -10.02 19.40
CA GLU A 190 4.76 -10.03 20.58
C GLU A 190 5.64 -8.77 20.73
N LEU A 191 5.23 -7.64 20.14
CA LEU A 191 5.88 -6.34 20.33
C LEU A 191 5.62 -5.76 21.74
N ILE A 192 4.46 -6.06 22.31
CA ILE A 192 4.14 -5.76 23.71
C ILE A 192 4.10 -7.09 24.47
N VAL A 193 5.08 -7.29 25.36
CA VAL A 193 5.29 -8.55 26.09
C VAL A 193 4.74 -8.53 27.52
N GLY A 194 4.22 -7.39 27.98
CA GLY A 194 3.66 -7.28 29.32
C GLY A 194 3.16 -5.87 29.64
N VAL A 195 2.34 -5.79 30.70
CA VAL A 195 1.88 -4.53 31.29
C VAL A 195 2.53 -4.43 32.67
N ILE A 196 3.23 -3.33 32.92
CA ILE A 196 3.74 -3.03 34.24
C ILE A 196 2.61 -2.30 34.97
N SER A 197 2.08 -2.93 36.02
CA SER A 197 1.17 -2.25 36.95
C SER A 197 2.03 -1.67 38.07
N ASP A 198 1.88 -0.37 38.35
CA ASP A 198 2.38 0.25 39.58
C ASP A 198 1.67 -0.31 40.83
#